data_AF-A0A8S3ZQH8-F1
#
_entry.id   AF-A0A8S3ZQH8-F1
#
_cell.length_a   1.000
_cell.length_b   1.000
_cell.length_c   1.000
_cell.angle_alpha   90.00
_cell.angle_beta   90.00
_cell.angle_gamma   90.00
#
_symmetry.space_group_name_H-M   'P 1'
#
loop_
_entity.id
_entity.type
_entity.pdbx_description
1 polymer ?
#
loop_
_entity_poly.entity_id
_entity_poly.type
_entity_poly.pdbx_seq_one_letter_code
_entity_poly.pdbx_strand_id
1 'polypeptide(L)'
;MGTCLTRTGKCRRCVHGFLGDMCNEHCPRGTHGDNCTITCPRNCAGGQCDHVTGNCYKCQGKFAGRICTECAKGYYGRLCAMKCPESCKDQMCNNITGHCFNCEAPYEGDTCENFNMFLLPHWIYLFVIIVCFLLLMIVFVLILPKSPQPHPEEERKRQEMLIEPPASEVPEPSEDEGSDASTATVTDLSP
;
A
#
# COMPACT_ATOMS: atom_id res chain seq x y z
N MET A 1 31.97 -24.21 41.15
CA MET A 1 32.92 -25.34 40.94
C MET A 1 34.24 -24.75 40.45
N GLY A 2 35.38 -25.30 40.88
CA GLY A 2 36.70 -24.72 40.59
C GLY A 2 37.81 -25.65 41.08
N THR A 3 39.07 -25.29 40.81
CA THR A 3 40.22 -26.06 41.35
C THR A 3 40.56 -25.52 42.72
N CYS A 4 40.16 -26.24 43.78
CA CYS A 4 40.26 -25.77 45.16
C CYS A 4 41.19 -26.62 46.01
N LEU A 5 41.88 -25.95 46.94
CA LEU A 5 42.77 -26.59 47.90
C LEU A 5 41.93 -27.30 48.95
N THR A 6 42.09 -28.62 49.08
CA THR A 6 41.35 -29.45 50.03
C THR A 6 41.53 -29.05 51.49
N ARG A 7 42.66 -28.41 51.84
CA ARG A 7 42.98 -28.04 53.23
C ARG A 7 42.41 -26.69 53.67
N THR A 8 42.33 -25.71 52.77
CA THR A 8 41.91 -24.33 53.10
C THR A 8 40.55 -23.96 52.51
N GLY A 9 40.04 -24.75 51.56
CA GLY A 9 38.85 -24.42 50.79
C GLY A 9 39.09 -23.39 49.69
N LYS A 10 40.22 -22.66 49.73
CA LYS A 10 40.55 -21.61 48.77
C LYS A 10 40.79 -22.18 47.37
N CYS A 11 40.15 -21.56 46.38
CA CYS A 11 40.21 -21.94 45.00
C CYS A 11 41.30 -21.16 44.25
N ARG A 12 42.13 -21.89 43.50
CA ARG A 12 43.22 -21.31 42.68
C ARG A 12 42.72 -20.83 41.32
N ARG A 13 41.67 -21.47 40.80
CA ARG A 13 40.94 -21.07 39.59
C ARG A 13 39.47 -21.36 39.75
N CYS A 14 38.65 -20.38 39.39
CA CYS A 14 37.21 -20.52 39.28
C CYS A 14 36.82 -20.92 37.86
N VAL A 15 35.65 -21.53 37.72
CA VAL A 15 35.01 -21.66 36.39
C VAL A 15 34.59 -20.28 35.88
N HIS A 16 34.45 -20.18 34.56
CA HIS A 16 33.99 -18.97 33.87
C HIS A 16 32.72 -18.41 34.53
N GLY A 17 32.71 -17.10 34.74
CA GLY A 17 31.58 -16.40 35.34
C GLY A 17 31.58 -16.32 36.86
N PHE A 18 32.61 -16.86 37.53
CA PHE A 18 32.73 -16.82 38.98
C PHE A 18 34.10 -16.31 39.43
N LEU A 19 34.12 -15.67 40.60
CA LEU A 19 35.30 -15.13 41.27
C LEU A 19 35.25 -15.36 42.79
N GLY A 20 36.29 -14.88 43.47
CA GLY A 20 36.42 -14.92 44.91
C GLY A 20 37.20 -16.13 45.40
N ASP A 21 37.64 -16.08 46.66
CA ASP A 21 38.51 -17.10 47.23
C ASP A 21 37.89 -18.49 47.23
N MET A 22 36.56 -18.60 47.19
CA MET A 22 35.83 -19.88 47.19
C MET A 22 35.10 -20.15 45.86
N CYS A 23 35.18 -19.25 44.88
CA CYS A 23 34.41 -19.29 43.62
C CYS A 23 32.88 -19.26 43.81
N ASN A 24 32.41 -18.46 44.75
CA ASN A 24 30.99 -18.33 45.12
C ASN A 24 30.37 -17.04 44.58
N GLU A 25 31.20 -16.11 44.10
CA GLU A 25 30.78 -14.78 43.68
C GLU A 25 30.64 -14.78 42.17
N HIS A 26 29.55 -14.22 41.65
CA HIS A 26 29.38 -14.05 40.20
C HIS A 26 30.30 -12.94 39.70
N CYS A 27 30.61 -12.94 38.40
CA CYS A 27 31.26 -11.79 37.80
C CYS A 27 30.49 -10.49 38.07
N PRO A 28 31.20 -9.38 38.33
CA PRO A 28 30.56 -8.10 38.55
C PRO A 28 29.80 -7.67 37.29
N ARG A 29 28.76 -6.85 37.50
CA ARG A 29 27.90 -6.36 36.41
C ARG A 29 28.74 -5.78 35.27
N GLY A 30 28.46 -6.21 34.05
CA GLY A 30 29.16 -5.75 32.85
C GLY A 30 30.37 -6.60 32.46
N THR A 31 30.65 -7.69 33.17
CA THR A 31 31.74 -8.62 32.83
C THR A 31 31.31 -10.08 32.88
N HIS A 32 32.02 -10.93 32.14
CA HIS A 32 31.79 -12.36 32.08
C HIS A 32 33.09 -13.14 31.76
N GLY A 33 32.99 -14.47 31.71
CA GLY A 33 34.08 -15.35 31.28
C GLY A 33 35.13 -15.61 32.35
N ASP A 34 36.31 -16.05 31.92
CA ASP A 34 37.39 -16.44 32.84
C ASP A 34 37.95 -15.22 33.57
N ASN A 35 38.00 -15.32 34.90
CA ASN A 35 38.39 -14.25 35.81
C ASN A 35 37.62 -12.92 35.58
N CYS A 36 36.44 -12.97 34.95
CA CYS A 36 35.61 -11.79 34.69
C CYS A 36 36.32 -10.68 33.91
N THR A 37 37.21 -11.07 33.00
CA THR A 37 38.03 -10.12 32.21
C THR A 37 37.35 -9.69 30.91
N ILE A 38 36.28 -10.38 30.50
CA ILE A 38 35.58 -10.09 29.25
C ILE A 38 34.42 -9.14 29.53
N THR A 39 34.41 -7.98 28.87
CA THR A 39 33.33 -7.00 29.01
C THR A 39 32.10 -7.43 28.22
N CYS A 40 30.91 -7.25 28.79
CA CYS A 40 29.65 -7.46 28.09
C CYS A 40 29.57 -6.61 26.80
N PRO A 41 28.89 -7.09 25.75
CA PRO A 41 28.63 -6.28 24.56
C PRO A 41 28.01 -4.93 24.92
N ARG A 42 28.53 -3.83 24.37
CA ARG A 42 28.02 -2.48 24.65
C ARG A 42 26.55 -2.29 24.29
N ASN A 43 26.09 -3.08 23.33
CA ASN A 43 24.72 -3.07 22.83
C ASN A 43 23.74 -3.85 23.71
N CYS A 44 24.20 -4.51 24.79
CA CYS A 44 23.31 -5.03 25.81
C CYS A 44 22.63 -3.86 26.54
N ALA A 45 21.33 -3.96 26.82
CA ALA A 45 20.61 -2.97 27.60
C ALA A 45 21.25 -2.82 29.00
N GLY A 46 21.62 -1.60 29.37
CA GLY A 46 22.32 -1.32 30.62
C GLY A 46 23.73 -1.94 30.72
N GLY A 47 24.32 -2.40 29.61
CA GLY A 47 25.63 -3.05 29.59
C GLY A 47 25.67 -4.38 30.33
N GLN A 48 24.52 -5.01 30.58
CA GLN A 48 24.43 -6.25 31.37
C GLN A 48 24.27 -7.48 30.50
N CYS A 49 25.03 -8.52 30.84
CA CYS A 49 24.98 -9.83 30.21
C CYS A 49 25.09 -10.93 31.27
N ASP A 50 24.79 -12.15 30.86
CA ASP A 50 24.98 -13.36 31.65
C ASP A 50 26.45 -13.55 32.01
N HIS A 51 26.73 -13.70 33.30
CA HIS A 51 28.10 -13.73 33.83
C HIS A 51 28.91 -14.94 33.34
N VAL A 52 28.26 -16.03 32.93
CA VAL A 52 28.93 -17.22 32.41
C VAL A 52 29.09 -17.13 30.90
N THR A 53 28.00 -16.92 30.18
CA THR A 53 27.93 -17.03 28.72
C THR A 53 28.23 -15.74 27.98
N GLY A 54 28.13 -14.58 28.64
CA GLY A 54 28.24 -13.27 27.99
C GLY A 54 27.01 -12.85 27.19
N ASN A 55 25.92 -13.63 27.25
CA ASN A 55 24.71 -13.34 26.50
C ASN A 55 23.95 -12.16 27.13
N CYS A 56 23.62 -11.16 26.33
CA CYS A 56 22.79 -10.05 26.76
C CYS A 56 21.38 -10.54 27.14
N TYR A 57 20.87 -10.05 28.27
CA TYR A 57 19.48 -10.31 28.66
C TYR A 57 18.47 -9.58 27.76
N LYS A 58 18.86 -8.39 27.30
CA LYS A 58 18.08 -7.54 26.38
C LYS A 58 19.04 -6.72 25.54
N CYS A 59 18.66 -6.41 24.31
CA CYS A 59 19.42 -5.54 23.41
C CYS A 59 18.89 -4.10 23.43
N GLN A 60 19.79 -3.14 23.22
CA GLN A 60 19.45 -1.75 23.00
C GLN A 60 19.01 -1.54 21.56
N GLY A 61 18.00 -0.70 21.34
CA GLY A 61 17.60 -0.22 20.01
C GLY A 61 17.68 -1.30 18.94
N LYS A 62 18.42 -1.02 17.87
CA LYS A 62 18.53 -1.82 16.64
C LYS A 62 19.45 -3.05 16.76
N PHE A 63 19.56 -3.66 17.93
CA PHE A 63 20.43 -4.83 18.08
C PHE A 63 19.61 -6.07 18.44
N ALA A 64 20.03 -7.22 17.93
CA ALA A 64 19.39 -8.50 18.20
C ALA A 64 20.44 -9.60 18.27
N GLY A 65 20.04 -10.80 18.73
CA GLY A 65 21.02 -11.86 18.98
C GLY A 65 21.32 -12.03 20.46
N ARG A 66 22.08 -13.08 20.77
CA ARG A 66 22.55 -13.33 22.14
C ARG A 66 23.61 -12.32 22.57
N ILE A 67 24.33 -11.72 21.63
CA ILE A 67 25.37 -10.72 21.88
C ILE A 67 25.02 -9.34 21.32
N CYS A 68 23.76 -9.10 20.95
CA CYS A 68 23.26 -7.82 20.44
C CYS A 68 24.09 -7.27 19.27
N THR A 69 24.25 -8.10 18.24
CA THR A 69 24.82 -7.71 16.95
C THR A 69 23.76 -7.07 16.06
N GLU A 70 24.20 -6.31 15.08
CA GLU A 70 23.31 -5.86 14.02
C GLU A 70 22.90 -7.06 13.16
N CYS A 71 21.64 -7.13 12.76
CA CYS A 71 21.19 -8.20 11.86
C CYS A 71 21.80 -8.03 10.48
N ALA A 72 22.09 -9.16 9.83
CA ALA A 72 22.43 -9.15 8.41
C ALA A 72 21.30 -8.51 7.60
N LYS A 73 21.66 -7.88 6.48
CA LYS A 73 20.69 -7.27 5.56
C LYS A 73 19.61 -8.30 5.19
N GLY A 74 18.34 -7.88 5.26
CA GLY A 74 17.20 -8.75 5.02
C GLY A 74 16.72 -9.56 6.23
N TYR A 75 17.25 -9.36 7.43
CA TYR A 75 16.82 -10.08 8.64
C TYR A 75 16.46 -9.15 9.82
N TYR A 76 15.51 -9.60 10.63
CA TYR A 76 15.03 -8.91 11.82
C TYR A 76 14.56 -9.88 12.92
N GLY A 77 14.16 -9.32 14.05
CA GLY A 77 13.58 -10.04 15.16
C GLY A 77 14.61 -10.61 16.14
N ARG A 78 14.11 -11.39 17.11
CA ARG A 78 14.98 -12.01 18.11
C ARG A 78 15.96 -12.97 17.42
N LEU A 79 17.25 -12.78 17.70
CA LEU A 79 18.32 -13.54 17.05
C LEU A 79 18.37 -13.41 15.52
N CYS A 80 17.76 -12.37 14.94
CA CYS A 80 17.69 -12.19 13.49
C CYS A 80 17.05 -13.38 12.77
N ALA A 81 16.10 -14.06 13.43
CA ALA A 81 15.50 -15.30 12.94
C ALA A 81 14.40 -15.07 11.88
N MET A 82 13.95 -13.81 11.68
CA MET A 82 12.91 -13.46 10.73
C MET A 82 13.51 -12.77 9.52
N LYS A 83 12.99 -13.04 8.31
CA LYS A 83 13.42 -12.40 7.07
C LYS A 83 12.51 -11.20 6.78
N CYS A 84 13.08 -10.07 6.38
CA CYS A 84 12.31 -8.89 5.96
C CYS A 84 11.33 -9.26 4.84
N PRO A 85 10.15 -8.59 4.77
CA PRO A 85 9.24 -8.71 3.64
C PRO A 85 9.94 -8.50 2.31
N GLU A 86 9.61 -9.31 1.30
CA GLU A 86 10.31 -9.22 0.01
C GLU A 86 9.99 -7.92 -0.75
N SER A 87 8.82 -7.35 -0.47
CA SER A 87 8.37 -6.05 -0.96
C SER A 87 9.09 -4.86 -0.31
N CYS A 88 9.94 -5.07 0.71
CA CYS A 88 10.79 -3.99 1.22
C CYS A 88 11.86 -3.65 0.18
N LYS A 89 12.01 -2.36 -0.14
CA LYS A 89 13.07 -1.89 -1.03
C LYS A 89 14.44 -2.29 -0.51
N ASP A 90 15.25 -2.89 -1.38
CA ASP A 90 16.58 -3.41 -1.06
C ASP A 90 16.58 -4.44 0.08
N GLN A 91 15.46 -5.07 0.44
CA GLN A 91 15.35 -5.94 1.62
C GLN A 91 15.76 -5.24 2.93
N MET A 92 15.51 -3.93 3.03
CA MET A 92 15.85 -3.15 4.22
C MET A 92 14.64 -2.93 5.11
N CYS A 93 14.68 -3.54 6.29
CA CYS A 93 13.67 -3.37 7.32
C CYS A 93 14.30 -3.10 8.70
N ASN A 94 13.50 -2.54 9.60
CA ASN A 94 13.86 -2.36 11.00
C ASN A 94 14.12 -3.73 11.64
N ASN A 95 15.31 -3.92 12.18
CA ASN A 95 15.75 -5.22 12.68
C ASN A 95 15.08 -5.69 13.99
N ILE A 96 14.24 -4.85 14.62
CA ILE A 96 13.40 -5.23 15.75
C ILE A 96 12.00 -5.57 15.27
N THR A 97 11.36 -4.62 14.56
CA THR A 97 9.93 -4.69 14.24
C THR A 97 9.63 -5.36 12.91
N GLY A 98 10.59 -5.38 11.98
CA GLY A 98 10.38 -5.85 10.61
C GLY A 98 9.78 -4.80 9.68
N HIS A 99 9.54 -3.57 10.15
CA HIS A 99 8.96 -2.52 9.32
C HIS A 99 9.94 -2.06 8.24
N CYS A 100 9.49 -2.03 6.98
CA CYS A 100 10.29 -1.57 5.86
C CYS A 100 10.53 -0.06 5.95
N PHE A 101 11.73 0.39 5.57
CA PHE A 101 12.00 1.83 5.48
C PHE A 101 11.38 2.45 4.22
N ASN A 102 11.25 1.65 3.15
CA ASN A 102 10.60 2.00 1.90
C ASN A 102 10.03 0.72 1.28
N CYS A 103 8.91 0.85 0.57
CA CYS A 103 8.32 -0.24 -0.21
C CYS A 103 8.78 -0.21 -1.66
N GLU A 104 8.93 -1.38 -2.26
CA GLU A 104 8.96 -1.50 -3.72
C GLU A 104 7.54 -1.28 -4.26
N ALA A 105 7.43 -0.48 -5.31
CA ALA A 105 6.14 -0.31 -5.97
C ALA A 105 5.68 -1.66 -6.54
N PRO A 106 4.39 -2.01 -6.43
CA PRO A 106 3.27 -1.16 -6.02
C PRO A 106 2.82 -1.37 -4.56
N TYR A 107 3.69 -1.77 -3.65
CA TYR A 107 3.32 -2.07 -2.26
C TYR A 107 3.36 -0.83 -1.34
N GLU A 108 2.58 -0.85 -0.27
CA GLU A 108 2.51 0.18 0.77
C GLU A 108 2.28 -0.38 2.19
N GLY A 109 2.33 0.51 3.18
CA GLY A 109 2.22 0.18 4.60
C GLY A 109 3.55 -0.16 5.28
N ASP A 110 3.53 -0.34 6.59
CA ASP A 110 4.76 -0.51 7.38
C ASP A 110 5.52 -1.81 7.07
N THR A 111 4.83 -2.85 6.60
CA THR A 111 5.42 -4.14 6.20
C THR A 111 5.41 -4.36 4.69
N CYS A 112 4.94 -3.38 3.90
CA CYS A 112 4.81 -3.47 2.44
C CYS A 112 4.01 -4.70 1.97
N GLU A 113 2.99 -5.10 2.72
CA GLU A 113 2.11 -6.22 2.39
C GLU A 113 0.86 -5.77 1.63
N ASN A 114 0.52 -4.48 1.69
CA ASN A 114 -0.67 -3.96 1.03
C ASN A 114 -0.32 -3.57 -0.41
N PHE A 115 -1.03 -4.16 -1.36
CA PHE A 115 -0.90 -3.80 -2.76
C PHE A 115 -1.68 -2.51 -3.05
N ASN A 116 -0.97 -1.45 -3.43
CA ASN A 116 -1.59 -0.20 -3.84
C ASN A 116 -1.97 -0.29 -5.33
N MET A 117 -3.25 -0.53 -5.58
CA MET A 117 -3.79 -0.66 -6.93
C MET A 117 -3.52 0.59 -7.78
N PHE A 118 -3.58 1.79 -7.20
CA PHE A 118 -3.39 3.08 -7.91
C PHE A 118 -2.02 3.27 -8.55
N LEU A 119 -1.03 2.49 -8.12
CA LEU A 119 0.31 2.49 -8.71
C LEU A 119 0.43 1.58 -9.94
N LEU A 120 -0.63 0.83 -10.29
CA LEU A 120 -0.67 0.10 -11.54
C LEU A 120 -0.67 1.08 -12.73
N PRO A 121 0.06 0.76 -13.81
CA PRO A 121 0.12 1.64 -14.98
C PRO A 121 -1.28 1.91 -15.58
N HIS A 122 -1.46 3.14 -16.08
CA HIS A 122 -2.77 3.66 -16.52
C HIS A 122 -3.45 2.81 -17.61
N TRP A 123 -2.70 2.14 -18.47
CA TRP A 123 -3.24 1.22 -19.47
C TRP A 123 -4.02 0.03 -18.90
N ILE A 124 -3.71 -0.44 -17.68
CA ILE A 124 -4.44 -1.53 -17.01
C ILE A 124 -5.83 -1.02 -16.65
N TYR A 125 -5.91 0.19 -16.11
CA TYR A 125 -7.19 0.85 -15.82
C TYR A 125 -8.04 1.05 -17.08
N LEU A 126 -7.43 1.58 -18.15
CA LEU A 126 -8.12 1.74 -19.43
C LEU A 126 -8.63 0.40 -19.97
N PHE A 127 -7.83 -0.65 -19.88
CA PHE A 127 -8.22 -2.00 -20.31
C PHE A 127 -9.42 -2.51 -19.50
N VAL A 128 -9.40 -2.41 -18.17
CA VAL A 128 -10.52 -2.82 -17.31
C VAL A 128 -11.79 -2.04 -17.65
N ILE A 129 -11.69 -0.73 -17.84
CA ILE A 129 -12.81 0.13 -18.21
C ILE A 129 -13.40 -0.30 -19.57
N ILE A 130 -12.55 -0.52 -20.58
CA ILE A 130 -12.98 -0.96 -21.91
C ILE A 130 -13.68 -2.32 -21.82
N VAL A 131 -13.11 -3.29 -21.09
CA VAL A 131 -13.73 -4.61 -20.89
C VAL A 131 -15.09 -4.47 -20.22
N CYS A 132 -15.22 -3.64 -19.18
CA CYS A 132 -16.50 -3.38 -18.53
C CYS A 132 -17.52 -2.77 -19.51
N PHE A 133 -17.14 -1.79 -20.34
CA PHE A 133 -18.04 -1.21 -21.34
C PHE A 133 -18.48 -2.23 -22.40
N LEU A 134 -17.57 -3.08 -22.88
CA LEU A 134 -17.90 -4.14 -23.82
C LEU A 134 -18.88 -5.15 -23.20
N LEU A 135 -18.68 -5.53 -21.94
CA LEU A 135 -19.61 -6.41 -21.22
C LEU A 135 -20.98 -5.76 -21.05
N LEU A 136 -21.05 -4.48 -20.69
CA LEU A 136 -22.30 -3.73 -20.59
C LEU A 136 -23.01 -3.62 -21.94
N MET A 137 -22.28 -3.40 -23.03
CA MET A 137 -22.83 -3.35 -24.38
C MET A 137 -23.38 -4.71 -24.83
N ILE A 138 -22.67 -5.81 -24.54
CA ILE A 138 -23.16 -7.17 -24.81
C ILE A 138 -24.45 -7.42 -24.02
N VAL A 139 -24.46 -7.12 -22.72
CA VAL A 139 -25.66 -7.25 -21.87
C VAL A 139 -26.79 -6.39 -22.43
N PHE A 140 -26.53 -5.16 -22.85
CA PHE A 140 -27.51 -4.28 -23.46
C PHE A 140 -28.05 -4.84 -24.78
N VAL A 141 -27.22 -5.41 -25.65
CA VAL A 141 -27.69 -6.06 -26.90
C VAL A 141 -28.53 -7.30 -26.62
N LEU A 142 -28.21 -8.04 -25.55
CA LEU A 142 -28.99 -9.21 -25.12
C LEU A 142 -30.31 -8.83 -24.44
N ILE A 143 -30.36 -7.70 -23.72
CA ILE A 143 -31.53 -7.21 -23.00
C ILE A 143 -32.41 -6.30 -23.87
N LEU A 144 -31.83 -5.59 -24.84
CA LEU A 144 -32.59 -4.85 -25.84
C LEU A 144 -33.47 -5.88 -26.54
N PRO A 145 -34.80 -5.79 -26.37
CA PRO A 145 -35.69 -6.68 -27.09
C PRO A 145 -35.40 -6.44 -28.55
N LYS A 146 -34.89 -7.47 -29.23
CA LYS A 146 -34.60 -7.48 -30.65
C LYS A 146 -35.74 -6.74 -31.33
N SER A 147 -35.46 -5.53 -31.85
CA SER A 147 -36.47 -4.64 -32.40
C SER A 147 -37.38 -5.48 -33.29
N PRO A 148 -38.71 -5.48 -33.09
CA PRO A 148 -39.62 -6.14 -34.00
C PRO A 148 -39.30 -5.64 -35.40
N GLN A 149 -38.84 -6.54 -36.28
CA GLN A 149 -38.60 -6.19 -37.68
C GLN A 149 -39.92 -5.62 -38.22
N PRO A 150 -39.95 -4.38 -38.75
CA PRO A 150 -41.16 -3.86 -39.38
C PRO A 150 -41.49 -4.75 -40.59
N HIS A 151 -42.75 -5.12 -40.71
CA HIS A 151 -43.23 -5.99 -41.78
C HIS A 151 -43.03 -5.28 -43.14
N PRO A 152 -42.56 -5.96 -44.21
CA PRO A 152 -42.23 -5.36 -45.52
C PRO A 152 -43.40 -4.68 -46.26
N GLU A 153 -44.59 -4.66 -45.67
CA GLU A 153 -45.82 -4.09 -46.23
C GLU A 153 -45.99 -2.59 -45.91
N GLU A 154 -45.35 -2.10 -44.84
CA GLU A 154 -45.49 -0.71 -44.39
C GLU A 154 -44.55 0.26 -45.16
N GLU A 155 -43.40 -0.23 -45.64
CA GLU A 155 -42.50 0.54 -46.53
C GLU A 155 -43.11 0.80 -47.92
N ARG A 156 -43.90 -0.13 -48.45
CA ARG A 156 -44.55 0.00 -49.77
C ARG A 156 -45.52 1.20 -49.82
N LYS A 157 -46.30 1.41 -48.75
CA LYS A 157 -47.26 2.52 -48.65
C LYS A 157 -46.60 3.89 -48.59
N ARG A 158 -45.36 3.98 -48.11
CA ARG A 158 -44.60 5.24 -48.03
C ARG A 158 -44.02 5.65 -49.39
N GLN A 159 -43.78 4.70 -50.28
CA GLN A 159 -43.29 4.95 -51.64
C GLN A 159 -44.40 5.35 -52.63
N GLU A 160 -45.65 4.93 -52.41
CA GLU A 160 -46.79 5.30 -53.29
C GLU A 160 -47.23 6.78 -53.14
N MET A 161 -46.89 7.46 -52.05
CA MET A 161 -47.33 8.85 -51.78
C MET A 161 -46.44 9.93 -52.42
N LEU A 162 -45.34 9.56 -53.10
CA LEU A 162 -44.38 10.52 -53.67
C LEU A 162 -44.54 10.77 -55.18
N ILE A 163 -45.56 10.20 -55.83
CA ILE A 163 -45.67 10.15 -57.31
C ILE A 163 -46.68 11.17 -57.87
N GLU A 164 -47.52 11.83 -57.05
CA GLU A 164 -48.49 12.81 -57.56
C GLU A 164 -47.86 14.20 -57.77
N PRO A 165 -47.86 14.74 -59.01
CA PRO A 165 -47.44 16.12 -59.27
C PRO A 165 -48.56 17.11 -58.88
N PRO A 166 -48.23 18.31 -58.36
CA PRO A 166 -49.23 19.32 -58.05
C PRO A 166 -49.86 19.87 -59.33
N ALA A 167 -51.19 19.82 -59.38
CA ALA A 167 -51.99 20.45 -60.42
C ALA A 167 -51.82 21.98 -60.38
N SER A 168 -51.68 22.56 -61.57
CA SER A 168 -51.56 23.98 -61.87
C SER A 168 -52.83 24.76 -61.49
N GLU A 169 -52.68 25.92 -60.86
CA GLU A 169 -53.73 26.94 -60.84
C GLU A 169 -53.15 28.32 -61.13
N VAL A 170 -53.83 29.02 -62.04
CA VAL A 170 -53.46 30.20 -62.84
C VAL A 170 -53.82 31.50 -62.07
N PRO A 171 -53.16 32.67 -62.33
CA PRO A 171 -53.21 33.86 -61.47
C PRO A 171 -54.18 34.97 -61.93
N GLU A 172 -54.25 36.05 -61.11
CA GLU A 172 -54.71 37.46 -61.34
C GLU A 172 -55.98 37.93 -60.57
N PRO A 173 -56.21 39.27 -60.39
CA PRO A 173 -55.31 40.32 -59.89
C PRO A 173 -55.97 41.36 -58.93
N SER A 174 -55.12 42.22 -58.34
CA SER A 174 -55.29 43.65 -57.91
C SER A 174 -56.47 44.12 -57.05
N GLU A 175 -56.19 44.86 -55.97
CA GLU A 175 -56.59 46.28 -55.79
C GLU A 175 -55.93 46.91 -54.54
N ASP A 176 -55.56 48.19 -54.71
CA ASP A 176 -54.82 49.09 -53.82
C ASP A 176 -55.69 49.76 -52.73
N GLU A 177 -55.03 50.59 -51.91
CA GLU A 177 -55.49 51.60 -50.93
C GLU A 177 -55.37 51.16 -49.45
N GLY A 178 -54.65 51.83 -48.53
CA GLY A 178 -54.23 53.23 -48.48
C GLY A 178 -55.08 54.01 -47.48
N SER A 179 -54.73 54.01 -46.18
CA SER A 179 -55.10 55.13 -45.29
C SER A 179 -54.44 55.09 -43.92
N ASP A 180 -53.93 56.26 -43.55
CA ASP A 180 -53.31 56.66 -42.30
C ASP A 180 -54.22 56.53 -41.07
N ALA A 181 -53.62 56.41 -39.88
CA ALA A 181 -53.84 57.36 -38.79
C ALA A 181 -52.90 57.09 -37.60
N SER A 182 -52.02 58.06 -37.35
CA SER A 182 -51.37 58.34 -36.07
C SER A 182 -52.36 58.40 -34.90
N THR A 183 -51.92 58.17 -33.66
CA THR A 183 -51.57 59.22 -32.67
C THR A 183 -51.49 58.65 -31.23
N ALA A 184 -50.53 59.19 -30.46
CA ALA A 184 -50.47 59.38 -29.00
C ALA A 184 -50.25 58.15 -28.09
N THR A 185 -49.06 57.94 -27.50
CA THR A 185 -48.37 58.62 -26.36
C THR A 185 -48.97 58.39 -24.98
N VAL A 186 -48.08 58.13 -23.99
CA VAL A 186 -48.05 58.49 -22.54
C VAL A 186 -47.32 57.35 -21.79
N THR A 187 -45.99 57.45 -21.55
CA THR A 187 -45.30 57.81 -20.26
C THR A 187 -45.65 56.87 -19.09
N ASP A 188 -44.80 56.44 -18.16
CA ASP A 188 -43.42 56.70 -17.68
C ASP A 188 -43.11 55.53 -16.71
N LEU A 189 -41.95 54.87 -16.72
CA LEU A 189 -40.80 55.04 -15.79
C LEU A 189 -41.18 55.26 -14.31
N SER A 190 -40.90 54.31 -13.39
CA SER A 190 -39.68 54.23 -12.53
C SER A 190 -40.13 53.80 -11.11
N PRO A 191 -39.24 53.57 -10.11
CA PRO A 191 -37.77 53.52 -10.08
C PRO A 191 -37.16 52.14 -9.85
#